data_AF-A0A950GA07-F1
#
_entry.id   AF-A0A950GA07-F1
#
_cell.length_a   1.000
_cell.length_b   1.000
_cell.length_c   1.000
_cell.angle_alpha   90.00
_cell.angle_beta   90.00
_cell.angle_gamma   90.00
#
_symmetry.space_group_name_H-M   'P 1'
#
loop_
_entity.id
_entity.type
_entity.pdbx_description
1 polymer ?
#
loop_
_entity_poly.entity_id
_entity_poly.type
_entity_poly.pdbx_seq_one_letter_code
_entity_poly.pdbx_strand_id
1 'polypeptide(L)'
;MNFDLVGYSNVPAIVSDAMASEDRRLETFARFLKSNRLNAAPRAHDWARLGRGYDGPDYASNSYEQRLAAQYARFNIGPLPDLTTQAAQPYPTYLGYTPGAVDGIAGRMTFSALRQFEDDQRLPASAKLDEDTVEHLIEAIASLHRRRWRPD
;
A
#
# COMPACT_ATOMS: atom_id res chain seq x y z
N MET A 1 -7.54 -0.35 -20.64
CA MET A 1 -7.31 -1.05 -19.36
C MET A 1 -7.16 -2.54 -19.67
N ASN A 2 -6.03 -3.13 -19.29
CA ASN A 2 -5.52 -4.44 -19.74
C ASN A 2 -6.10 -5.64 -18.96
N PHE A 3 -7.43 -5.80 -18.86
CA PHE A 3 -8.01 -6.92 -18.09
C PHE A 3 -7.79 -8.30 -18.75
N ASP A 4 -7.80 -8.37 -20.09
CA ASP A 4 -7.56 -9.62 -20.82
C ASP A 4 -6.11 -10.15 -20.69
N LEU A 5 -5.13 -9.26 -20.47
CA LEU A 5 -3.70 -9.63 -20.40
C LEU A 5 -3.29 -10.28 -19.07
N VAL A 6 -4.15 -10.22 -18.05
CA VAL A 6 -3.94 -10.85 -16.74
C VAL A 6 -4.89 -12.04 -16.50
N GLY A 7 -5.68 -12.44 -17.50
CA GLY A 7 -6.52 -13.62 -17.45
C GLY A 7 -7.84 -13.43 -16.69
N TYR A 8 -8.31 -12.19 -16.53
CA TYR A 8 -9.57 -11.88 -15.86
C TYR A 8 -10.63 -11.40 -16.85
N SER A 9 -11.86 -11.88 -16.67
CA SER A 9 -12.99 -11.66 -17.57
C SER A 9 -13.66 -10.28 -17.42
N ASN A 10 -13.34 -9.50 -16.38
CA ASN A 10 -13.80 -8.12 -16.19
C ASN A 10 -13.00 -7.36 -15.12
N VAL A 11 -13.10 -6.02 -15.12
CA VAL A 11 -12.42 -5.11 -14.18
C VAL A 11 -12.81 -5.35 -12.71
N PRO A 12 -14.09 -5.60 -12.33
CA PRO A 12 -14.46 -5.91 -10.95
C PRO A 12 -13.79 -7.17 -10.38
N ALA A 13 -13.55 -8.20 -11.19
CA ALA A 13 -12.86 -9.42 -10.76
C ALA A 13 -11.40 -9.15 -10.37
N ILE A 14 -10.71 -8.29 -11.12
CA ILE A 14 -9.35 -7.85 -10.79
C ILE A 14 -9.37 -7.07 -9.48
N VAL A 15 -10.31 -6.12 -9.32
CA VAL A 15 -10.40 -5.29 -8.11
C VAL A 15 -10.72 -6.17 -6.88
N SER A 16 -11.62 -7.14 -7.01
CA SER A 16 -11.99 -8.04 -5.90
C SER A 16 -10.84 -8.95 -5.47
N ASP A 17 -10.10 -9.55 -6.43
CA ASP A 17 -8.99 -10.45 -6.11
C ASP A 17 -7.74 -9.67 -5.66
N ALA A 18 -7.53 -8.48 -6.23
CA ALA A 18 -6.54 -7.52 -5.78
C ALA A 18 -6.83 -6.97 -4.37
N MET A 19 -8.10 -6.83 -3.99
CA MET A 19 -8.47 -6.42 -2.63
C MET A 19 -8.40 -7.56 -1.61
N ALA A 20 -8.38 -8.83 -2.06
CA ALA A 20 -8.35 -10.00 -1.20
C ALA A 20 -6.96 -10.26 -0.57
N SER A 21 -5.86 -10.00 -1.28
CA SER A 21 -4.52 -9.96 -0.68
C SER A 21 -3.48 -9.23 -1.53
N GLU A 22 -2.46 -8.66 -0.88
CA GLU A 22 -1.33 -8.03 -1.57
C GLU A 22 -0.45 -9.02 -2.33
N ASP A 23 -0.30 -10.24 -1.82
CA ASP A 23 0.43 -11.30 -2.51
C ASP A 23 -0.20 -11.62 -3.87
N ARG A 24 -1.53 -11.65 -3.95
CA ARG A 24 -2.25 -11.88 -5.22
C ARG A 24 -2.14 -10.69 -6.17
N ARG A 25 -2.12 -9.46 -5.65
CA ARG A 25 -1.80 -8.26 -6.45
C ARG A 25 -0.40 -8.36 -7.05
N LEU A 26 0.59 -8.70 -6.22
CA LEU A 26 1.98 -8.81 -6.64
C LEU A 26 2.18 -9.94 -7.65
N GLU A 27 1.53 -11.08 -7.43
CA GLU A 27 1.55 -12.20 -8.38
C GLU A 27 0.93 -11.82 -9.72
N THR A 28 -0.22 -11.15 -9.70
CA THR A 28 -0.89 -10.67 -10.92
C THR A 28 0.00 -9.69 -11.69
N PHE A 29 0.67 -8.76 -10.97
CA PHE A 29 1.64 -7.86 -11.57
C PHE A 29 2.84 -8.60 -12.18
N ALA A 30 3.41 -9.58 -11.48
CA ALA A 30 4.52 -10.39 -11.99
C ALA A 30 4.14 -11.19 -13.24
N ARG A 31 2.92 -11.75 -13.28
CA ARG A 31 2.37 -12.43 -14.46
C ARG A 31 2.21 -11.47 -15.64
N PHE A 32 1.66 -10.27 -15.40
CA PHE A 32 1.55 -9.22 -16.42
C PHE A 32 2.91 -8.90 -17.07
N LEU A 33 3.95 -8.69 -16.26
CA LEU A 33 5.29 -8.38 -16.75
C LEU A 33 5.87 -9.51 -17.60
N LYS A 34 5.62 -10.77 -17.24
CA LYS A 34 6.06 -11.93 -18.02
C LYS A 34 5.31 -12.02 -19.36
N SER A 35 3.98 -11.92 -19.34
CA SER A 35 3.13 -12.01 -20.54
C SER A 35 3.47 -10.93 -21.57
N ASN A 36 3.81 -9.72 -21.11
CA ASN A 36 4.17 -8.59 -21.97
C ASN A 36 5.68 -8.50 -22.29
N ARG A 37 6.49 -9.50 -21.90
CA ARG A 37 7.95 -9.49 -22.08
C ARG A 37 8.65 -8.25 -21.50
N LEU A 38 8.09 -7.73 -20.41
CA LEU A 38 8.61 -6.59 -19.64
C LEU A 38 9.44 -7.01 -18.44
N ASN A 39 9.44 -8.30 -18.08
CA ASN A 39 10.15 -8.86 -16.93
C ASN A 39 11.68 -8.62 -16.93
N ALA A 40 12.30 -8.36 -18.08
CA ALA A 40 13.72 -8.01 -18.18
C ALA A 40 14.00 -6.54 -17.82
N ALA A 41 13.04 -5.64 -18.04
CA ALA A 41 13.20 -4.20 -17.81
C ALA A 41 13.52 -3.85 -16.34
N PRO A 42 12.80 -4.35 -15.32
CA PRO A 42 13.14 -4.02 -13.93
C PRO A 42 14.48 -4.60 -13.49
N ARG A 43 14.93 -5.74 -14.06
CA ARG A 43 16.25 -6.33 -13.76
C ARG A 43 17.41 -5.51 -14.34
N ALA A 44 17.17 -4.86 -15.47
CA ALA A 44 18.13 -3.99 -16.14
C ALA A 44 18.03 -2.52 -15.68
N HIS A 45 17.13 -2.20 -14.75
CA HIS A 45 16.77 -0.83 -14.37
C HIS A 45 16.33 0.05 -15.54
N ASP A 46 15.74 -0.55 -16.58
CA ASP A 46 15.20 0.14 -17.75
C ASP A 46 13.77 0.61 -17.46
N TRP A 47 13.67 1.66 -16.66
CA TRP A 47 12.42 2.23 -16.18
C TRP A 47 11.58 2.86 -17.30
N ALA A 48 12.24 3.39 -18.34
CA ALA A 48 11.58 3.92 -19.54
C ALA A 48 10.84 2.82 -20.31
N ARG A 49 11.49 1.66 -20.53
CA ARG A 49 10.85 0.50 -21.17
C ARG A 49 9.71 -0.05 -20.32
N LEU A 50 9.88 -0.10 -19.01
CA LEU A 50 8.85 -0.57 -18.10
C LEU A 50 7.62 0.36 -18.12
N GLY A 51 7.83 1.68 -18.02
CA GLY A 51 6.78 2.69 -18.08
C GLY A 51 6.03 2.67 -19.42
N ARG A 52 6.74 2.65 -20.55
CA ARG A 52 6.12 2.53 -21.88
C ARG A 52 5.27 1.28 -22.03
N GLY A 53 5.78 0.14 -21.54
CA GLY A 53 5.08 -1.14 -21.65
C GLY A 53 3.87 -1.26 -20.73
N TYR A 54 3.88 -0.57 -19.59
CA TYR A 54 2.83 -0.65 -18.57
C TYR A 54 1.75 0.43 -18.76
N ASP A 55 2.15 1.70 -18.87
CA ASP A 55 1.25 2.86 -18.96
C ASP A 55 0.96 3.31 -20.41
N GLY A 56 1.72 2.83 -21.39
CA GLY A 56 1.56 3.18 -22.80
C GLY A 56 2.39 4.40 -23.24
N PRO A 57 2.13 4.96 -24.44
CA PRO A 57 2.98 5.99 -25.04
C PRO A 57 3.03 7.31 -24.24
N ASP A 58 1.98 7.63 -23.46
CA ASP A 58 1.90 8.84 -22.64
C ASP A 58 2.56 8.69 -21.25
N TYR A 59 3.25 7.58 -20.97
CA TYR A 59 3.87 7.28 -19.66
C TYR A 59 4.79 8.40 -19.13
N ALA A 60 5.45 9.13 -20.04
CA ALA A 60 6.40 10.19 -19.69
C ALA A 60 5.73 11.40 -19.03
N SER A 61 4.43 11.62 -19.31
CA SER A 61 3.67 12.76 -18.80
C SER A 61 3.42 12.70 -17.28
N ASN A 62 3.51 11.52 -16.67
CA ASN A 62 3.28 11.31 -15.23
C ASN A 62 4.58 11.13 -14.43
N SER A 63 5.75 11.41 -15.02
CA SER A 63 7.07 11.20 -14.41
C SER A 63 7.25 9.79 -13.82
N TYR A 64 6.56 8.79 -14.35
CA TYR A 64 6.49 7.45 -13.77
C TYR A 64 7.88 6.82 -13.66
N GLU A 65 8.69 6.95 -14.72
CA GLU A 65 10.10 6.54 -14.75
C GLU A 65 10.93 7.17 -13.63
N GLN A 66 10.83 8.48 -13.45
CA GLN A 66 11.58 9.22 -12.43
C GLN A 66 11.16 8.78 -11.02
N ARG A 67 9.86 8.55 -10.81
CA ARG A 67 9.31 8.07 -9.54
C ARG A 67 9.81 6.65 -9.23
N LEU A 68 9.79 5.75 -10.21
CA LEU A 68 10.25 4.38 -10.03
C LEU A 68 11.75 4.30 -9.76
N ALA A 69 12.55 5.08 -10.51
CA ALA A 69 13.98 5.19 -10.30
C ALA A 69 14.32 5.73 -8.90
N ALA A 70 13.62 6.79 -8.46
CA ALA A 70 13.80 7.36 -7.15
C ALA A 70 13.44 6.37 -6.03
N GLN A 71 12.32 5.63 -6.16
CA GLN A 71 11.95 4.61 -5.17
C GLN A 71 12.94 3.45 -5.15
N TYR A 72 13.40 2.97 -6.31
CA TYR A 72 14.44 1.94 -6.37
C TYR A 72 15.72 2.39 -5.67
N ALA A 73 16.20 3.61 -5.94
CA ALA A 73 17.39 4.16 -5.29
C ALA A 73 17.20 4.28 -3.77
N ARG A 74 16.00 4.67 -3.31
CA ARG A 74 15.66 4.72 -1.88
C ARG A 74 15.71 3.34 -1.23
N PHE A 75 15.15 2.31 -1.86
CA PHE A 75 15.15 0.94 -1.31
C PHE A 75 16.50 0.24 -1.40
N ASN A 76 17.38 0.66 -2.30
CA ASN A 76 18.73 0.10 -2.40
C ASN A 76 19.66 0.62 -1.29
N ILE A 77 19.33 1.75 -0.65
CA ILE A 77 20.16 2.41 0.37
C ILE A 77 19.50 2.36 1.76
N GLY A 78 18.18 2.42 1.83
CA GLY A 78 17.39 2.48 3.07
C GLY A 78 16.78 1.15 3.49
N PRO A 79 16.07 1.13 4.64
CA PRO A 79 15.32 -0.05 5.05
C PRO A 79 14.23 -0.38 4.03
N LEU A 80 13.99 -1.67 3.82
CA LEU A 80 12.85 -2.11 3.03
C LEU A 80 11.56 -1.74 3.76
N PRO A 81 10.59 -1.13 3.07
CA PRO A 81 9.28 -0.86 3.66
C PRO A 81 8.56 -2.16 3.95
N ASP A 82 7.83 -2.19 5.06
CA ASP A 82 6.95 -3.29 5.40
C ASP A 82 5.55 -3.00 4.83
N LEU A 83 5.05 -3.88 3.97
CA LEU A 83 3.79 -3.67 3.26
C LEU A 83 2.59 -3.70 4.22
N THR A 84 2.64 -4.55 5.25
CA THR A 84 1.64 -4.61 6.31
C THR A 84 1.57 -3.27 7.06
N THR A 85 2.73 -2.72 7.42
CA THR A 85 2.89 -1.39 8.02
C THR A 85 2.33 -0.32 7.09
N GLN A 86 2.64 -0.38 5.80
CA GLN A 86 2.14 0.59 4.82
C GLN A 86 0.62 0.57 4.73
N ALA A 87 0.01 -0.62 4.72
CA ALA A 87 -1.44 -0.77 4.65
C ALA A 87 -2.15 -0.28 5.93
N ALA A 88 -1.52 -0.43 7.10
CA ALA A 88 -2.11 -0.09 8.39
C ALA A 88 -1.79 1.34 8.87
N GLN A 89 -0.73 1.98 8.37
CA GLN A 89 -0.32 3.35 8.68
C GLN A 89 -1.45 4.41 8.58
N PRO A 90 -2.42 4.33 7.65
CA PRO A 90 -3.52 5.29 7.58
C PRO A 90 -4.54 5.17 8.72
N TYR A 91 -4.67 4.01 9.38
CA TYR A 91 -5.76 3.76 10.33
C TYR A 91 -5.85 4.78 11.49
N PRO A 92 -4.74 5.18 12.15
CA PRO A 92 -4.80 6.19 13.21
C PRO A 92 -5.37 7.54 12.74
N THR A 93 -5.26 7.90 11.45
CA THR A 93 -5.82 9.15 10.91
C THR A 93 -7.34 9.18 10.96
N TYR A 94 -8.03 8.05 10.77
CA TYR A 94 -9.48 7.99 10.89
C TYR A 94 -9.98 8.20 12.33
N LEU A 95 -9.08 8.01 13.31
CA LEU A 95 -9.35 8.22 14.73
C LEU A 95 -8.85 9.59 15.22
N GLY A 96 -8.24 10.40 14.34
CA GLY A 96 -7.76 11.75 14.65
C GLY A 96 -6.27 11.85 15.02
N TYR A 97 -5.52 10.74 14.99
CA TYR A 97 -4.07 10.77 15.22
C TYR A 97 -3.30 11.06 13.92
N THR A 98 -2.04 11.50 14.05
CA THR A 98 -1.21 11.92 12.90
C THR A 98 0.02 11.01 12.73
N PRO A 99 -0.10 9.88 12.01
CA PRO A 99 0.98 8.90 11.85
C PRO A 99 2.05 9.30 10.82
N GLY A 100 1.85 10.41 10.10
CA GLY A 100 2.78 10.90 9.07
C GLY A 100 2.51 10.32 7.68
N ALA A 101 3.56 10.15 6.88
CA ALA A 101 3.46 9.64 5.52
C ALA A 101 3.14 8.13 5.50
N VAL A 102 2.41 7.70 4.47
CA VAL A 102 2.12 6.28 4.20
C VAL A 102 3.22 5.71 3.32
N ASP A 103 4.36 5.38 3.94
CA ASP A 103 5.60 4.98 3.28
C ASP A 103 6.07 3.57 3.65
N GLY A 104 5.33 2.86 4.50
CA GLY A 104 5.67 1.52 5.00
C GLY A 104 6.79 1.51 6.04
N ILE A 105 7.17 2.68 6.57
CA ILE A 105 8.18 2.82 7.60
C ILE A 105 7.51 3.38 8.86
N ALA A 106 7.46 2.58 9.92
CA ALA A 106 7.05 3.08 11.23
C ALA A 106 8.10 4.07 11.77
N GLY A 107 8.00 5.34 11.38
CA GLY A 107 8.89 6.41 11.79
C GLY A 107 8.43 7.09 13.08
N ARG A 108 9.15 8.14 13.51
CA ARG A 108 8.84 8.89 14.75
C ARG A 108 7.38 9.34 14.86
N MET A 109 6.79 9.81 13.75
CA MET A 109 5.39 10.25 13.71
C MET A 109 4.44 9.06 13.90
N THR A 110 4.68 7.96 13.19
CA THR A 110 3.89 6.73 13.31
C THR A 110 3.95 6.19 14.74
N PHE A 111 5.15 6.07 15.32
CA PHE A 111 5.32 5.67 16.72
C PHE A 111 4.56 6.58 17.69
N SER A 112 4.63 7.91 17.51
CA SER A 112 3.93 8.85 18.38
C SER A 112 2.42 8.71 18.28
N ALA A 113 1.88 8.49 17.09
CA ALA A 113 0.45 8.31 16.88
C ALA A 113 -0.05 7.00 17.52
N LEU A 114 0.71 5.91 17.37
CA LEU A 114 0.37 4.62 17.97
C LEU A 114 0.40 4.67 19.48
N ARG A 115 1.42 5.30 20.08
CA ARG A 115 1.44 5.51 21.54
C ARG A 115 0.23 6.26 22.06
N GLN A 116 -0.14 7.36 21.40
CA GLN A 116 -1.31 8.14 21.81
C GLN A 116 -2.58 7.29 21.74
N PHE A 117 -2.74 6.50 20.67
CA PHE A 117 -3.84 5.57 20.53
C PHE A 117 -3.87 4.51 21.64
N GLU A 118 -2.73 3.85 21.90
CA GLU A 118 -2.62 2.84 22.95
C GLU A 118 -2.91 3.42 24.34
N ASP A 119 -2.38 4.60 24.65
CA ASP A 119 -2.63 5.30 25.92
C ASP A 119 -4.14 5.64 26.08
N ASP A 120 -4.78 6.15 25.02
CA ASP A 120 -6.21 6.50 25.02
C ASP A 120 -7.11 5.26 25.17
N GLN A 121 -6.71 4.12 24.59
CA GLN A 121 -7.42 2.85 24.72
C GLN A 121 -7.01 2.02 25.96
N ARG A 122 -6.01 2.50 26.73
CA ARG A 122 -5.39 1.78 27.86
C ARG A 122 -4.83 0.39 27.48
N LEU A 123 -4.26 0.30 26.29
CA LEU A 123 -3.60 -0.90 25.77
C LEU A 123 -2.12 -0.95 26.24
N PRO A 124 -1.47 -2.12 26.16
CA PRO A 124 -0.02 -2.20 26.33
C PRO A 124 0.71 -1.31 25.32
N ALA A 125 1.71 -0.55 25.78
CA ALA A 125 2.44 0.42 24.96
C ALA A 125 3.48 -0.27 24.03
N SER A 126 3.00 -1.01 23.02
CA SER A 126 3.85 -1.64 22.02
C SER A 126 4.44 -0.61 21.05
N ALA A 127 3.66 0.44 20.76
CA ALA A 127 3.85 1.45 19.72
C ALA A 127 4.17 0.85 18.34
N LYS A 128 3.69 -0.36 18.05
CA LYS A 128 3.96 -1.08 16.80
C LYS A 128 2.68 -1.27 16.00
N LEU A 129 2.84 -1.46 14.70
CA LEU A 129 1.75 -1.92 13.82
C LEU A 129 1.80 -3.45 13.74
N ASP A 130 1.65 -4.11 14.89
CA ASP A 130 1.44 -5.55 14.96
C ASP A 130 -0.04 -5.92 14.82
N GLU A 131 -0.32 -7.22 14.72
CA GLU A 131 -1.67 -7.75 14.49
C GLU A 131 -2.67 -7.24 15.54
N ASP A 132 -2.31 -7.32 16.82
CA ASP A 132 -3.14 -6.86 17.93
C ASP A 132 -3.46 -5.35 17.84
N THR A 133 -2.44 -4.51 17.60
CA THR A 133 -2.65 -3.06 17.50
C THR A 133 -3.51 -2.70 16.30
N VAL A 134 -3.32 -3.40 15.18
CA VAL A 134 -4.13 -3.21 13.96
C VAL A 134 -5.58 -3.63 14.17
N GLU A 135 -5.83 -4.75 14.85
CA GLU A 135 -7.18 -5.20 15.18
C GLU A 135 -7.92 -4.14 16.01
N HIS A 136 -7.29 -3.62 17.07
CA HIS A 136 -7.88 -2.56 17.90
C HIS A 136 -8.15 -1.26 17.13
N LEU A 137 -7.28 -0.86 16.21
CA LEU A 137 -7.52 0.30 15.34
C LEU A 137 -8.77 0.10 14.48
N ILE A 138 -8.91 -1.08 13.86
CA ILE A 138 -10.06 -1.42 13.01
C ILE A 138 -11.36 -1.42 13.84
N GLU A 139 -11.34 -2.02 15.03
CA GLU A 139 -12.49 -2.05 15.94
C GLU A 139 -12.92 -0.65 16.40
N ALA A 140 -11.95 0.22 16.70
CA ALA A 140 -12.19 1.60 17.10
C ALA A 140 -12.83 2.40 15.94
N ILE A 141 -12.34 2.23 14.72
CA ILE A 141 -12.89 2.87 13.51
C ILE A 141 -14.34 2.39 13.27
N ALA A 142 -14.57 1.07 13.33
CA ALA A 142 -15.90 0.49 13.18
C ALA A 142 -16.87 1.03 14.25
N SER A 143 -16.41 1.16 15.49
CA SER A 143 -17.20 1.71 16.60
C SER A 143 -17.48 3.20 16.44
N LEU A 144 -16.54 3.98 15.92
CA LEU A 144 -16.75 5.39 15.58
C LEU A 144 -17.84 5.54 14.51
N HIS A 145 -17.79 4.72 13.46
CA HIS A 145 -18.80 4.69 12.40
C HIS A 145 -20.19 4.32 12.93
N ARG A 146 -20.30 3.27 13.77
CA ARG A 146 -21.57 2.87 14.41
C ARG A 146 -22.16 3.95 15.31
N ARG A 147 -21.32 4.75 15.98
CA ARG A 147 -21.80 5.87 16.80
C ARG A 147 -22.28 7.05 15.96
N ARG A 148 -21.60 7.28 14.83
CA ARG A 148 -21.91 8.37 13.90
C ARG A 148 -23.14 8.07 13.03
N TRP A 149 -23.43 6.81 12.76
CA TRP A 149 -24.60 6.36 12.01
C TRP A 149 -25.65 5.74 12.95
N ARG A 150 -26.66 6.53 13.32
CA ARG A 150 -27.93 6.04 13.88
C ARG A 150 -29.04 6.45 12.90
N PRO A 151 -29.74 5.50 12.25
CA PRO A 151 -30.90 5.84 11.46
C PRO A 151 -32.03 6.24 12.42
N ASP A 152 -32.62 7.42 12.17
CA ASP A 152 -33.85 7.89 12.83
C ASP A 152 -35.06 7.04 12.43
#